data_AF-A0A543PBB8-F1
#
_entry.id   AF-A0A543PBB8-F1
#
_cell.length_a   1.000
_cell.length_b   1.000
_cell.length_c   1.000
_cell.angle_alpha   90.00
_cell.angle_beta   90.00
_cell.angle_gamma   90.00
#
_symmetry.space_group_name_H-M   'P 1'
#
loop_
_entity.id
_entity.type
_entity.pdbx_description
1 polymer ?
#
loop_
_entity_poly.entity_id
_entity_poly.type
_entity_poly.pdbx_seq_one_letter_code
_entity_poly.pdbx_strand_id
1 'polypeptide(L)'
;MARYTGADCRLCRREKMKLFLKGSKCESPKCPIEIRPYPPGEHGRGRTKDSEYLLQLREKQKARRIYGVLEKQFRGYYEEANRKTGKTGEVLLQILESRLDNVVYRAGFAESRDMARQLVRHGHIRVNGRKVDIPSYRVSENDIIEVAEKSRTMLPFEIAQARAGERPVPAWLEVISSQLRVLVHSIPARQVIDTPVQEQLIVELYSK
;
A
#
# COMPACT_ATOMS: atom_id res chain seq x y z
N MET A 1 -12.97 -1.60 -12.06
CA MET A 1 -12.38 -2.53 -11.07
C MET A 1 -12.92 -2.18 -9.69
N ALA A 2 -13.59 -3.13 -9.03
CA ALA A 2 -14.10 -2.92 -7.68
C ALA A 2 -12.97 -2.64 -6.67
N ARG A 3 -13.27 -1.84 -5.65
CA ARG A 3 -12.41 -1.58 -4.49
C ARG A 3 -13.27 -1.26 -3.28
N TYR A 4 -12.67 -1.24 -2.09
CA TYR A 4 -13.33 -0.69 -0.92
C TYR A 4 -13.43 0.84 -1.07
N THR A 5 -14.63 1.39 -0.94
CA THR A 5 -14.92 2.83 -1.01
C THR A 5 -15.59 3.36 0.26
N GLY A 6 -15.66 2.51 1.30
CA GLY A 6 -16.30 2.85 2.56
C GLY A 6 -15.43 3.70 3.49
N ALA A 7 -15.76 3.69 4.78
CA ALA A 7 -15.06 4.49 5.77
C ALA A 7 -13.71 3.87 6.19
N ASP A 8 -12.60 4.40 5.68
CA ASP A 8 -11.24 3.88 5.93
C ASP A 8 -10.80 3.91 7.40
N CYS A 9 -11.13 4.98 8.13
CA CYS A 9 -10.77 5.08 9.55
C CYS A 9 -11.46 4.01 10.42
N ARG A 10 -12.59 3.47 9.94
CA ARG A 10 -13.28 2.33 10.58
C ARG A 10 -12.41 1.08 10.52
N LEU A 11 -11.69 0.89 9.41
CA LEU A 11 -10.78 -0.22 9.21
C LEU A 11 -9.55 -0.11 10.13
N CYS A 12 -8.98 1.09 10.23
CA CYS A 12 -7.85 1.36 11.15
C CYS A 12 -8.22 1.04 12.59
N ARG A 13 -9.39 1.50 13.05
CA ARG A 13 -9.92 1.20 14.39
C ARG A 13 -10.16 -0.29 14.60
N ARG A 14 -10.65 -1.01 13.58
CA ARG A 14 -10.87 -2.46 13.68
C ARG A 14 -9.56 -3.23 13.85
N GLU A 15 -8.50 -2.81 13.16
CA GLU A 15 -7.16 -3.41 13.27
C GLU A 15 -6.33 -2.82 14.43
N LYS A 16 -6.92 -1.91 15.23
CA LYS A 16 -6.28 -1.25 16.39
C LYS A 16 -4.94 -0.59 16.06
N MET A 17 -4.73 -0.18 14.80
CA MET A 17 -3.48 0.43 14.36
C MET A 17 -3.68 1.44 13.22
N LYS A 18 -2.72 2.37 13.06
CA LYS A 18 -2.71 3.31 11.93
C LYS A 18 -2.32 2.59 10.65
N LEU A 19 -3.24 2.54 9.68
CA LEU A 19 -3.00 1.97 8.35
C LEU A 19 -2.65 3.04 7.29
N PHE A 20 -2.61 4.33 7.68
CA PHE A 20 -2.26 5.48 6.83
C PHE A 20 -3.06 5.60 5.52
N LEU A 21 -4.35 5.26 5.54
CA LEU A 21 -5.22 5.24 4.35
C LEU A 21 -5.70 6.64 3.89
N LYS A 22 -5.59 7.67 4.74
CA LYS A 22 -6.13 9.03 4.49
C LYS A 22 -5.05 10.12 4.42
N GLY A 23 -3.78 9.77 4.17
CA GLY A 23 -2.70 10.74 4.02
C GLY A 23 -2.51 11.62 5.26
N SER A 24 -2.43 12.93 5.06
CA SER A 24 -2.18 13.96 6.10
C SER A 24 -3.11 13.87 7.32
N LYS A 25 -4.38 13.45 7.14
CA LYS A 25 -5.31 13.27 8.26
C LYS A 25 -4.84 12.21 9.27
N CYS A 26 -4.14 11.17 8.81
CA CYS A 26 -3.67 10.07 9.67
C CYS A 26 -2.51 10.49 10.59
N GLU A 27 -1.76 11.51 10.20
CA GLU A 27 -0.66 12.10 10.97
C GLU A 27 -1.18 13.15 11.97
N SER A 28 -2.33 13.76 11.69
CA SER A 28 -2.97 14.73 12.58
C SER A 28 -3.59 14.11 13.86
N PRO A 29 -3.75 14.89 14.94
CA PRO A 29 -4.48 14.46 16.15
C PRO A 29 -5.99 14.23 15.90
N LYS A 30 -6.51 14.65 14.74
CA LYS A 30 -7.90 14.39 14.31
C LYS A 30 -8.09 12.94 13.83
N CYS A 31 -7.05 12.13 13.81
CA CYS A 31 -7.13 10.73 13.43
C CYS A 31 -8.03 9.97 14.43
N PRO A 32 -9.10 9.28 13.97
CA PRO A 32 -10.05 8.62 14.88
C PRO A 32 -9.47 7.53 15.77
N ILE A 33 -8.26 7.03 15.48
CA ILE A 33 -7.58 6.06 16.33
C ILE A 33 -7.02 6.69 17.61
N GLU A 34 -6.54 7.93 17.54
CA GLU A 34 -6.03 8.68 18.71
C GLU A 34 -7.18 9.00 19.67
N ILE A 35 -8.33 9.36 19.09
CA ILE A 35 -9.53 9.74 19.85
C ILE A 35 -10.29 8.50 20.35
N ARG A 36 -10.33 7.43 19.54
CA ARG A 36 -11.14 6.22 19.79
C ARG A 36 -10.35 4.96 19.37
N PRO A 37 -9.36 4.52 20.16
CA PRO A 37 -8.46 3.41 19.81
C PRO A 37 -9.12 2.02 19.84
N TYR A 38 -10.40 1.95 20.17
CA TYR A 38 -11.16 0.70 20.23
C TYR A 38 -11.90 0.41 18.91
N PRO A 39 -12.16 -0.89 18.60
CA PRO A 39 -12.91 -1.31 17.43
C PRO A 39 -14.25 -0.58 17.22
N PRO A 40 -14.73 -0.48 15.98
CA PRO A 40 -16.02 0.13 15.67
C PRO A 40 -17.21 -0.78 16.07
N GLY A 41 -18.37 -0.17 16.30
CA GLY A 41 -19.60 -0.85 16.73
C GLY A 41 -19.95 -0.57 18.20
N GLU A 42 -21.18 -0.89 18.58
CA GLU A 42 -21.71 -0.70 19.95
C GLU A 42 -20.86 -1.45 21.00
N HIS A 43 -20.58 -2.72 20.75
CA HIS A 43 -19.73 -3.56 21.61
C HIS A 43 -18.23 -3.39 21.36
N GLY A 44 -17.80 -2.32 20.70
CA GLY A 44 -16.39 -2.10 20.34
C GLY A 44 -15.44 -2.00 21.54
N ARG A 45 -15.96 -1.68 22.73
CA ARG A 45 -15.20 -1.61 23.99
C ARG A 45 -15.08 -2.95 24.72
N GLY A 46 -15.88 -3.95 24.32
CA GLY A 46 -15.83 -5.28 24.92
C GLY A 46 -14.50 -5.96 24.66
N ARG A 47 -13.99 -6.71 25.64
CA ARG A 47 -12.83 -7.59 25.44
C ARG A 47 -13.30 -8.85 24.74
N THR A 48 -12.61 -9.21 23.65
CA THR A 48 -12.83 -10.49 22.95
C THR A 48 -11.63 -11.38 23.24
N LYS A 49 -11.86 -12.69 23.43
CA LYS A 49 -10.77 -13.65 23.52
C LYS A 49 -10.19 -13.86 22.12
N ASP A 50 -8.90 -13.65 21.96
CA ASP A 50 -8.23 -13.87 20.70
C ASP A 50 -7.98 -15.37 20.50
N SER A 51 -8.53 -15.93 19.43
CA SER A 51 -8.21 -17.27 18.95
C SER A 51 -7.09 -17.21 17.92
N GLU A 52 -6.37 -18.31 17.72
CA GLU A 52 -5.30 -18.40 16.72
C GLU A 52 -5.80 -18.05 15.32
N TYR A 53 -6.96 -18.59 14.92
CA TYR A 53 -7.61 -18.25 13.65
C TYR A 53 -7.92 -16.75 13.55
N LEU A 54 -8.38 -16.13 14.64
CA LEU A 54 -8.67 -14.70 14.64
C LEU A 54 -7.39 -13.89 14.43
N LEU A 55 -6.28 -14.23 15.08
CA LEU A 55 -4.99 -13.57 14.90
C LEU A 55 -4.51 -13.66 13.44
N GLN A 56 -4.50 -14.86 12.89
CA GLN A 56 -4.16 -15.13 11.48
C GLN A 56 -5.04 -14.34 10.50
N LEU A 57 -6.36 -14.37 10.71
CA LEU A 57 -7.31 -13.62 9.91
C LEU A 57 -7.06 -12.10 10.00
N ARG A 58 -6.73 -11.58 11.19
CA ARG A 58 -6.47 -10.14 11.39
C ARG A 58 -5.20 -9.68 10.68
N GLU A 59 -4.10 -10.44 10.77
CA GLU A 59 -2.88 -10.09 10.03
C GLU A 59 -3.10 -10.06 8.52
N LYS A 60 -3.82 -11.05 7.98
CA LYS A 60 -4.17 -11.05 6.56
C LYS A 60 -5.06 -9.87 6.18
N GLN A 61 -6.06 -9.56 7.02
CA GLN A 61 -6.94 -8.41 6.79
C GLN A 61 -6.19 -7.09 6.86
N LYS A 62 -5.22 -6.96 7.77
CA LYS A 62 -4.33 -5.82 7.91
C LYS A 62 -3.53 -5.61 6.63
N ALA A 63 -2.80 -6.61 6.17
CA ALA A 63 -2.02 -6.54 4.92
C ALA A 63 -2.90 -6.15 3.73
N ARG A 64 -4.03 -6.85 3.54
CA ARG A 64 -4.98 -6.59 2.47
C ARG A 64 -5.47 -5.13 2.45
N ARG A 65 -5.75 -4.57 3.63
CA ARG A 65 -6.25 -3.20 3.78
C ARG A 65 -5.17 -2.15 3.57
N ILE A 66 -3.95 -2.40 4.05
CA ILE A 66 -2.80 -1.50 3.82
C ILE A 66 -2.60 -1.31 2.32
N TYR A 67 -2.55 -2.40 1.55
CA TYR A 67 -2.35 -2.33 0.10
C TYR A 67 -3.64 -2.05 -0.70
N GLY A 68 -4.80 -1.96 -0.05
CA GLY A 68 -6.08 -1.63 -0.70
C GLY A 68 -6.55 -2.66 -1.73
N VAL A 69 -6.17 -3.93 -1.57
CA VAL A 69 -6.48 -5.00 -2.55
C VAL A 69 -7.72 -5.81 -2.16
N LEU A 70 -8.41 -6.35 -3.17
CA LEU A 70 -9.55 -7.24 -2.93
C LEU A 70 -9.10 -8.63 -2.48
N GLU A 71 -9.99 -9.36 -1.81
CA GLU A 71 -9.68 -10.69 -1.27
C GLU A 71 -9.25 -11.68 -2.35
N LYS A 72 -9.99 -11.75 -3.46
CA LYS A 72 -9.67 -12.62 -4.59
C LYS A 72 -8.30 -12.30 -5.19
N GLN A 73 -7.97 -11.02 -5.28
CA GLN A 73 -6.69 -10.56 -5.81
C GLN A 73 -5.54 -10.88 -4.83
N PHE A 74 -5.76 -10.67 -3.53
CA PHE A 74 -4.78 -11.01 -2.50
C PHE A 74 -4.50 -12.52 -2.45
N ARG A 75 -5.55 -13.35 -2.55
CA ARG A 75 -5.40 -14.81 -2.63
C ARG A 75 -4.60 -15.22 -3.88
N GLY A 76 -4.88 -14.62 -5.03
CA GLY A 76 -4.09 -14.89 -6.24
C GLY A 76 -2.61 -14.53 -6.09
N TYR A 77 -2.30 -13.44 -5.39
CA TYR A 77 -0.91 -13.09 -5.05
C TYR A 77 -0.25 -14.05 -4.08
N TYR A 78 -1.00 -14.57 -3.10
CA TYR A 78 -0.51 -15.62 -2.22
C TYR A 78 -0.21 -16.91 -3.00
N GLU A 79 -1.11 -17.35 -3.87
CA GLU A 79 -0.90 -18.54 -4.70
C GLU A 79 0.30 -18.37 -5.65
N GLU A 80 0.50 -17.17 -6.21
CA GLU A 80 1.69 -16.82 -6.99
C GLU A 80 2.96 -16.88 -6.11
N ALA A 81 2.94 -16.27 -4.92
CA ALA A 81 4.06 -16.28 -4.00
C ALA A 81 4.45 -17.71 -3.57
N ASN A 82 3.46 -18.56 -3.31
CA ASN A 82 3.67 -19.94 -2.87
C ASN A 82 4.25 -20.85 -3.97
N ARG A 83 4.06 -20.49 -5.25
CA ARG A 83 4.67 -21.21 -6.38
C ARG A 83 6.10 -20.77 -6.66
N LYS A 84 6.51 -19.60 -6.18
CA LYS A 84 7.87 -19.08 -6.38
C LYS A 84 8.81 -19.70 -5.35
N THR A 85 10.08 -19.74 -5.70
CA THR A 85 11.14 -20.16 -4.79
C THR A 85 11.39 -19.10 -3.72
N GLY A 86 11.77 -19.55 -2.52
CA GLY A 86 12.01 -18.68 -1.37
C GLY A 86 10.91 -18.75 -0.33
N LYS A 87 10.94 -17.82 0.62
CA LYS A 87 9.95 -17.76 1.71
C LYS A 87 8.67 -17.10 1.23
N THR A 88 7.58 -17.85 1.19
CA THR A 88 6.26 -17.41 0.67
C THR A 88 5.80 -16.06 1.25
N GLY A 89 5.97 -15.84 2.56
CA GLY A 89 5.57 -14.59 3.20
C GLY A 89 6.36 -13.37 2.73
N GLU A 90 7.67 -13.52 2.53
CA GLU A 90 8.53 -12.44 2.04
C GLU A 90 8.21 -12.12 0.57
N VAL A 91 8.05 -13.16 -0.25
CA VAL A 91 7.65 -13.02 -1.67
C VAL A 91 6.28 -12.36 -1.76
N LEU A 92 5.30 -12.73 -0.93
CA LEU A 92 3.98 -12.09 -0.92
C LEU A 92 4.08 -10.57 -0.69
N LEU A 93 4.92 -10.14 0.25
CA LEU A 93 5.13 -8.72 0.52
C LEU A 93 5.84 -8.01 -0.63
N GLN A 94 6.85 -8.63 -1.24
CA GLN A 94 7.51 -8.13 -2.45
C GLN A 94 6.50 -7.90 -3.57
N ILE A 95 5.67 -8.92 -3.84
CA ILE A 95 4.58 -8.87 -4.81
C ILE A 95 3.67 -7.66 -4.52
N LEU A 96 3.22 -7.48 -3.28
CA LEU A 96 2.36 -6.35 -2.92
C LEU A 96 3.07 -4.99 -3.07
N GLU A 97 4.37 -4.93 -2.76
CA GLU A 97 5.17 -3.70 -2.82
C GLU A 97 5.48 -3.27 -4.26
N SER A 98 5.72 -4.21 -5.17
CA SER A 98 6.02 -3.99 -6.61
C SER A 98 4.83 -3.56 -7.45
N ARG A 99 3.65 -3.36 -6.87
CA ARG A 99 2.49 -2.86 -7.62
C ARG A 99 2.66 -1.39 -7.96
N LEU A 100 2.33 -1.00 -9.19
CA LEU A 100 2.48 0.38 -9.65
C LEU A 100 1.74 1.39 -8.77
N ASP A 101 0.52 1.09 -8.32
CA ASP A 101 -0.19 1.98 -7.38
C ASP A 101 0.54 2.16 -6.05
N ASN A 102 1.17 1.10 -5.54
CA ASN A 102 1.98 1.18 -4.33
C ASN A 102 3.29 1.93 -4.55
N VAL A 103 3.98 1.73 -5.68
CA VAL A 103 5.23 2.44 -6.00
C VAL A 103 4.99 3.94 -6.11
N VAL A 104 3.92 4.36 -6.78
CA VAL A 104 3.52 5.77 -6.91
C VAL A 104 3.25 6.40 -5.53
N TYR A 105 2.62 5.65 -4.61
CA TYR A 105 2.43 6.09 -3.24
C TYR A 105 3.76 6.19 -2.46
N ARG A 106 4.63 5.18 -2.57
CA ARG A 106 5.93 5.15 -1.89
C ARG A 106 6.89 6.24 -2.37
N ALA A 107 6.79 6.62 -3.64
CA ALA A 107 7.54 7.73 -4.22
C ALA A 107 7.04 9.12 -3.76
N GLY A 108 5.91 9.18 -3.04
CA GLY A 108 5.35 10.44 -2.55
C GLY A 108 4.53 11.22 -3.58
N PHE A 109 4.28 10.68 -4.78
CA PHE A 109 3.45 11.33 -5.80
C PHE A 109 1.95 11.38 -5.43
N ALA A 110 1.56 10.60 -4.42
CA ALA A 110 0.20 10.59 -3.89
C ALA A 110 0.21 10.50 -2.36
N GLU A 111 -0.72 11.20 -1.71
CA GLU A 111 -0.83 11.18 -0.25
C GLU A 111 -1.34 9.85 0.31
N SER A 112 -2.11 9.10 -0.48
CA SER A 112 -2.69 7.81 -0.12
C SER A 112 -2.63 6.82 -1.29
N ARG A 113 -2.68 5.52 -0.97
CA ARG A 113 -2.71 4.45 -2.00
C ARG A 113 -3.97 4.51 -2.88
N ASP A 114 -5.09 4.95 -2.32
CA ASP A 114 -6.32 5.18 -3.08
C ASP A 114 -6.17 6.30 -4.12
N MET A 115 -5.50 7.40 -3.74
CA MET A 115 -5.17 8.48 -4.64
C MET A 115 -4.18 8.01 -5.71
N ALA A 116 -3.12 7.29 -5.32
CA ALA A 116 -2.14 6.73 -6.27
C ALA A 116 -2.82 5.83 -7.32
N ARG A 117 -3.73 4.97 -6.88
CA ARG A 117 -4.54 4.12 -7.77
C ARG A 117 -5.37 4.94 -8.76
N GLN A 118 -5.97 6.04 -8.32
CA GLN A 118 -6.71 6.93 -9.20
C GLN A 118 -5.81 7.60 -10.22
N LEU A 119 -4.64 8.09 -9.80
CA LEU A 119 -3.66 8.71 -10.70
C LEU A 119 -3.20 7.75 -11.80
N VAL A 120 -2.91 6.50 -11.43
CA VAL A 120 -2.58 5.44 -12.39
C VAL A 120 -3.76 5.21 -13.34
N ARG A 121 -4.98 4.97 -12.83
CA ARG A 121 -6.17 4.67 -13.65
C ARG A 121 -6.52 5.78 -14.64
N HIS A 122 -6.28 7.04 -14.28
CA HIS A 122 -6.53 8.17 -15.15
C HIS A 122 -5.44 8.35 -16.22
N GLY A 123 -4.35 7.56 -16.15
CA GLY A 123 -3.29 7.57 -17.15
C GLY A 123 -2.25 8.66 -16.94
N HIS A 124 -2.12 9.18 -15.71
CA HIS A 124 -1.11 10.18 -15.37
C HIS A 124 0.28 9.59 -15.20
N ILE A 125 0.40 8.26 -15.17
CA ILE A 125 1.66 7.55 -14.93
C ILE A 125 2.10 6.84 -16.21
N ARG A 126 3.41 6.91 -16.47
CA ARG A 126 4.12 6.21 -17.53
C ARG A 126 5.17 5.30 -16.92
N VAL A 127 5.35 4.13 -17.53
CA VAL A 127 6.44 3.21 -17.21
C VAL A 127 7.26 3.03 -18.48
N ASN A 128 8.56 3.30 -18.40
CA ASN A 128 9.49 3.25 -19.54
C ASN A 128 8.95 4.02 -20.77
N GLY A 129 8.41 5.21 -20.53
CA GLY A 129 7.83 6.09 -21.56
C GLY A 129 6.43 5.70 -22.06
N ARG A 130 5.91 4.50 -21.73
CA ARG A 130 4.58 4.04 -22.14
C ARG A 130 3.52 4.36 -21.09
N LYS A 131 2.34 4.78 -21.53
CA LYS A 131 1.19 5.00 -20.63
C LYS A 131 0.75 3.66 -20.03
N VAL A 132 0.68 3.59 -18.70
CA VAL A 132 0.17 2.41 -17.97
C VAL A 132 -0.94 2.86 -17.04
N ASP A 133 -2.15 2.38 -17.29
CA ASP A 133 -3.36 2.72 -16.52
C ASP A 133 -3.87 1.58 -15.63
N ILE A 134 -3.03 0.55 -15.43
CA ILE A 134 -3.32 -0.64 -14.66
C ILE A 134 -2.62 -0.55 -13.29
N PRO A 135 -3.34 -0.31 -12.17
CA PRO A 135 -2.76 -0.22 -10.83
C PRO A 135 -1.99 -1.47 -10.39
N SER A 136 -2.46 -2.64 -10.84
CA SER A 136 -1.85 -3.94 -10.53
C SER A 136 -0.66 -4.29 -11.41
N TYR A 137 -0.22 -3.37 -12.29
CA TYR A 137 1.01 -3.55 -13.06
C TYR A 137 2.18 -3.82 -12.12
N ARG A 138 3.06 -4.74 -12.54
CA ARG A 138 4.20 -5.21 -11.75
C ARG A 138 5.45 -4.51 -12.23
N VAL A 139 5.95 -3.65 -11.36
CA VAL A 139 7.19 -2.93 -11.56
C VAL A 139 8.34 -3.89 -11.36
N SER A 140 9.27 -3.88 -12.31
CA SER A 140 10.47 -4.70 -12.32
C SER A 140 11.69 -3.87 -11.93
N GLU A 141 12.81 -4.53 -11.71
CA GLU A 141 14.08 -3.85 -11.47
C GLU A 141 14.46 -3.01 -12.70
N ASN A 142 15.04 -1.84 -12.45
CA ASN A 142 15.43 -0.84 -13.45
C ASN A 142 14.27 -0.19 -14.22
N ASP A 143 13.02 -0.42 -13.81
CA ASP A 143 11.90 0.32 -14.39
C ASP A 143 11.97 1.81 -14.04
N ILE A 144 11.65 2.62 -15.04
CA ILE A 144 11.56 4.07 -14.93
C ILE A 144 10.09 4.45 -14.90
N ILE A 145 9.63 5.03 -13.79
CA ILE A 145 8.26 5.50 -13.63
C ILE A 145 8.25 7.03 -13.69
N GLU A 146 7.41 7.59 -14.54
CA GLU A 146 7.34 9.03 -14.76
C GLU A 146 5.89 9.53 -14.75
N VAL A 147 5.69 10.77 -14.32
CA VAL A 147 4.41 11.47 -14.51
C VAL A 147 4.34 11.99 -15.95
N ALA A 148 3.20 11.74 -16.60
CA ALA A 148 2.89 12.21 -17.94
C ALA A 148 3.05 13.73 -18.02
N GLU A 149 3.69 14.24 -19.07
CA GLU A 149 4.04 15.66 -19.22
C GLU A 149 2.85 16.60 -19.02
N LYS A 150 1.71 16.27 -19.64
CA LYS A 150 0.45 17.04 -19.54
C LYS A 150 -0.10 17.10 -18.11
N SER A 151 0.32 16.20 -17.24
CA SER A 151 -0.18 16.07 -15.87
C SER A 151 0.76 16.68 -14.84
N ARG A 152 2.00 17.04 -15.22
CA ARG A 152 2.99 17.62 -14.29
C ARG A 152 2.56 18.96 -13.70
N THR A 153 1.80 19.75 -14.46
CA THR A 153 1.26 21.05 -14.04
C THR A 153 -0.09 20.95 -13.32
N MET A 154 -0.55 19.73 -12.99
CA MET A 154 -1.76 19.57 -12.20
C MET A 154 -1.44 19.75 -10.72
N LEU A 155 -2.31 20.47 -10.01
CA LEU A 155 -2.19 20.75 -8.57
C LEU A 155 -1.76 19.55 -7.71
N PRO A 156 -2.26 18.31 -7.89
CA PRO A 156 -1.83 17.18 -7.06
C PRO A 156 -0.33 16.89 -7.15
N PHE A 157 0.27 17.07 -8.34
CA PHE A 157 1.69 16.81 -8.56
C PHE A 157 2.56 17.98 -8.14
N GLU A 158 2.08 19.21 -8.28
CA GLU A 158 2.74 20.40 -7.72
C GLU A 158 2.83 20.32 -6.20
N ILE A 159 1.73 19.93 -5.53
CA ILE A 159 1.71 19.70 -4.08
C ILE A 159 2.67 18.57 -3.71
N ALA A 160 2.67 17.46 -4.45
CA ALA A 160 3.59 16.35 -4.20
C ALA A 160 5.06 16.76 -4.34
N GLN A 161 5.39 17.60 -5.33
CA GLN A 161 6.73 18.13 -5.53
C GLN A 161 7.12 19.10 -4.40
N ALA A 162 6.21 19.98 -3.98
CA ALA A 162 6.43 20.92 -2.88
C ALA A 162 6.67 20.21 -1.54
N ARG A 163 6.08 19.02 -1.35
CA ARG A 163 6.25 18.18 -0.16
C ARG A 163 7.33 17.10 -0.32
N ALA A 164 8.13 17.16 -1.38
CA ALA A 164 9.20 16.20 -1.59
C ALA A 164 10.17 16.24 -0.41
N GLY A 165 10.45 15.07 0.17
CA GLY A 165 11.33 14.92 1.34
C GLY A 165 10.62 14.88 2.69
N GLU A 166 9.31 15.20 2.78
CA GLU A 166 8.56 15.05 4.04
C GLU A 166 8.43 13.58 4.47
N ARG A 167 8.33 12.67 3.49
CA ARG A 167 8.25 11.23 3.73
C ARG A 167 9.54 10.54 3.29
N PRO A 168 10.07 9.61 4.12
CA PRO A 168 11.23 8.83 3.73
C PRO A 168 10.86 7.92 2.55
N VAL A 169 11.63 8.03 1.47
CA VAL A 169 11.54 7.11 0.34
C VAL A 169 12.33 5.85 0.69
N PRO A 170 11.78 4.64 0.51
CA PRO A 170 12.52 3.40 0.75
C PRO A 170 13.75 3.28 -0.15
N ALA A 171 14.83 2.69 0.36
CA ALA A 171 16.13 2.62 -0.34
C ALA A 171 16.14 1.90 -1.70
N TRP A 172 15.11 1.10 -2.01
CA TRP A 172 14.97 0.42 -3.30
C TRP A 172 14.38 1.31 -4.40
N LEU A 173 13.94 2.52 -4.04
CA LEU A 173 13.44 3.55 -4.95
C LEU A 173 14.31 4.79 -4.86
N GLU A 174 14.63 5.36 -6.02
CA GLU A 174 15.22 6.69 -6.13
C GLU A 174 14.19 7.62 -6.77
N VAL A 175 13.90 8.75 -6.11
CA VAL A 175 12.91 9.72 -6.56
C VAL A 175 13.62 11.01 -6.98
N ILE A 176 13.52 11.32 -8.26
CA ILE A 176 13.99 12.57 -8.85
C ILE A 176 12.81 13.54 -8.85
N SER A 177 12.66 14.28 -7.75
CA SER A 177 11.51 15.17 -7.50
C SER A 177 11.37 16.29 -8.54
N SER A 178 12.47 16.81 -9.06
CA SER A 178 12.48 17.86 -10.09
C SER A 178 11.79 17.44 -11.39
N GLN A 179 11.86 16.16 -11.75
CA GLN A 179 11.31 15.61 -12.98
C GLN A 179 10.03 14.79 -12.76
N LEU A 180 9.60 14.60 -11.50
CA LEU A 180 8.54 13.67 -11.13
C LEU A 180 8.79 12.27 -11.71
N ARG A 181 10.01 11.79 -11.51
CA ARG A 181 10.51 10.51 -12.00
C ARG A 181 10.98 9.64 -10.84
N VAL A 182 10.77 8.34 -10.96
CA VAL A 182 11.18 7.32 -10.01
C VAL A 182 11.98 6.26 -10.74
N LEU A 183 13.14 5.91 -10.20
CA LEU A 183 13.97 4.81 -10.64
C LEU A 183 13.83 3.68 -9.62
N VAL A 184 13.59 2.48 -10.11
CA VAL A 184 13.45 1.28 -9.28
C VAL A 184 14.75 0.51 -9.35
N HIS A 185 15.51 0.45 -8.26
CA HIS A 185 16.82 -0.21 -8.30
C HIS A 185 16.72 -1.72 -8.19
N SER A 186 15.89 -2.22 -7.27
CA SER A 186 15.77 -3.64 -6.98
C SER A 186 14.40 -3.97 -6.38
N ILE A 187 14.05 -5.25 -6.35
CA ILE A 187 12.88 -5.72 -5.60
C ILE A 187 13.20 -5.65 -4.09
N PRO A 188 12.32 -5.07 -3.25
CA PRO A 188 12.64 -4.84 -1.84
C PRO A 188 12.79 -6.14 -1.04
N ALA A 189 13.89 -6.28 -0.32
CA ALA A 189 14.01 -7.30 0.72
C ALA A 189 13.05 -7.02 1.88
N ARG A 190 12.65 -8.06 2.63
CA ARG A 190 11.71 -7.96 3.76
C ARG A 190 12.11 -6.89 4.79
N GLN A 191 13.40 -6.73 5.04
CA GLN A 191 13.96 -5.79 6.02
C GLN A 191 13.76 -4.32 5.62
N VAL A 192 13.64 -4.04 4.31
CA VAL A 192 13.41 -2.68 3.78
C VAL A 192 11.92 -2.33 3.81
N ILE A 193 11.04 -3.33 3.90
CA ILE A 193 9.59 -3.14 3.95
C ILE A 193 9.18 -2.81 5.40
N ASP A 194 8.80 -1.55 5.60
CA ASP A 194 8.32 -0.97 6.88
C ASP A 194 6.87 -1.38 7.24
N THR A 195 6.21 -2.18 6.40
CA THR A 195 4.82 -2.59 6.61
C THR A 195 4.69 -3.44 7.89
N PRO A 196 3.89 -3.01 8.89
CA PRO A 196 3.80 -3.65 10.22
C PRO A 196 2.86 -4.86 10.22
N VAL A 197 3.21 -5.87 9.43
CA VAL A 197 2.45 -7.12 9.24
C VAL A 197 3.33 -8.30 9.60
N GLN A 198 2.76 -9.30 10.26
CA GLN A 198 3.42 -10.59 10.47
C GLN A 198 3.03 -11.56 9.34
N GLU A 199 3.90 -11.68 8.34
CA GLU A 199 3.62 -12.48 7.14
C GLU A 199 3.47 -13.99 7.42
N GLN A 200 4.11 -14.52 8.47
CA GLN A 200 4.02 -15.93 8.84
C GLN A 200 2.58 -16.35 9.17
N LEU A 201 1.86 -15.53 9.94
CA LEU A 201 0.46 -15.75 10.29
C LEU A 201 -0.48 -15.74 9.06
N ILE A 202 -0.09 -15.03 8.00
CA ILE A 202 -0.84 -15.02 6.73
C ILE A 202 -0.63 -16.34 5.99
N VAL A 203 0.60 -16.86 5.98
CA VAL A 203 0.91 -18.16 5.37
C VAL A 203 0.15 -19.27 6.11
N GLU A 204 0.23 -19.30 7.45
CA GLU A 204 -0.50 -20.28 8.27
C GLU A 204 -2.02 -20.27 8.01
N LEU A 205 -2.61 -19.08 7.80
CA LEU A 205 -4.03 -18.95 7.49
C LEU A 205 -4.43 -19.68 6.21
N TYR A 206 -3.60 -19.60 5.17
CA TYR A 206 -3.88 -20.19 3.86
C TYR A 206 -3.38 -21.63 3.74
N SER A 207 -2.56 -22.10 4.68
CA SER A 207 -2.17 -23.50 4.81
C SER A 207 -3.21 -24.37 5.51
N LYS A 208 -4.22 -23.76 6.15
CA LYS A 208 -5.41 -24.45 6.68
C LYS A 208 -6.40 -24.78 5.58
#